data_AF-A0A485B3J2-F1
#
_entry.id   AF-A0A485B3J2-F1
#
_cell.length_a   1.000
_cell.length_b   1.000
_cell.length_c   1.000
_cell.angle_alpha   90.00
_cell.angle_beta   90.00
_cell.angle_gamma   90.00
#
_symmetry.space_group_name_H-M   'P 1'
#
loop_
_entity.id
_entity.type
_entity.pdbx_description
1 polymer ?
#
loop_
_entity_poly.entity_id
_entity_poly.type
_entity_poly.pdbx_seq_one_letter_code
_entity_poly.pdbx_strand_id
1 'polypeptide(L)' 'MALVESCDLYGVNVAHSGSVVGLMLDRRYHDVEYLKWALSQTKLTAHWPKQHLLRAVPGGVQLST' A
#
# COMPACT_ATOMS: atom_id res chain seq x y z
N MET A 1 12.50 2.94 3.86
CA MET A 1 12.79 3.10 2.42
C MET A 1 13.17 1.79 1.75
N ALA A 2 13.94 0.91 2.40
CA ALA A 2 14.39 -0.37 1.84
C ALA A 2 13.33 -1.19 1.08
N LEU A 3 12.09 -1.34 1.58
CA LEU A 3 11.07 -2.16 0.90
C LEU A 3 10.59 -1.58 -0.44
N VAL A 4 10.42 -0.25 -0.50
CA VAL A 4 9.96 0.45 -1.72
C VAL A 4 11.01 0.29 -2.81
N GLU A 5 12.28 0.47 -2.44
CA GLU A 5 13.43 0.33 -3.36
C GLU A 5 13.66 -1.13 -3.75
N SER A 6 13.60 -2.07 -2.79
CA SER A 6 13.88 -3.49 -3.07
C SER A 6 12.82 -4.15 -3.93
N CYS A 7 11.60 -3.62 -3.93
CA CYS A 7 10.48 -4.14 -4.71
C CYS A 7 10.13 -3.23 -5.90
N ASP A 8 10.96 -2.23 -6.20
CA ASP A 8 10.78 -1.27 -7.31
C ASP A 8 9.41 -0.58 -7.34
N LEU A 9 8.81 -0.34 -6.16
CA LEU A 9 7.48 0.25 -6.07
C LEU A 9 7.51 1.71 -6.51
N TYR A 10 6.44 2.14 -7.17
CA TYR A 10 6.31 3.53 -7.64
C TYR A 10 6.35 4.57 -6.53
N GLY A 11 6.05 4.18 -5.29
CA GLY A 11 6.27 5.04 -4.14
C GLY A 11 5.48 4.64 -2.91
N VAL A 12 5.52 5.54 -1.93
CA VAL A 12 4.79 5.44 -0.66
C VAL A 12 4.00 6.72 -0.44
N ASN A 13 2.78 6.58 0.08
CA ASN A 13 1.94 7.68 0.52
C ASN A 13 1.62 7.51 2.01
N VAL A 14 1.52 8.62 2.74
CA VAL A 14 1.12 8.64 4.15
C VAL A 14 -0.12 9.51 4.25
N ALA A 15 -1.24 8.93 4.68
CA ALA A 15 -2.50 9.65 4.81
C ALA A 15 -2.74 10.11 6.25
N HIS A 16 -3.38 11.28 6.38
CA HIS A 16 -3.68 11.93 7.67
C HIS A 16 -2.39 12.12 8.52
N SER A 17 -2.46 11.81 9.81
CA SER A 17 -1.37 11.83 10.79
C SER A 17 -0.48 10.58 10.74
N GLY A 18 -0.51 9.79 9.66
CA GLY A 18 0.23 8.53 9.54
C GLY A 18 -0.51 7.28 10.02
N SER A 19 -1.82 7.37 10.26
CA SER A 19 -2.64 6.20 10.61
C SER A 19 -2.81 5.22 9.45
N VAL A 20 -2.60 5.67 8.20
CA VAL A 20 -2.63 4.83 7.00
C VAL A 20 -1.40 5.12 6.15
N VAL A 21 -0.73 4.06 5.72
CA VAL A 21 0.36 4.10 4.75
C VAL A 21 -0.06 3.34 3.51
N GLY A 22 0.03 3.99 2.35
CA GLY A 22 -0.24 3.40 1.05
C GLY A 22 1.06 3.08 0.31
N LEU A 23 1.10 1.91 -0.34
CA LEU A 23 2.15 1.55 -1.29
C LEU A 23 1.58 1.64 -2.70
N MET A 24 2.29 2.30 -3.60
CA MET A 24 1.86 2.45 -4.99
C MET A 24 2.60 1.45 -5.87
N LEU A 25 1.83 0.60 -6.56
CA LEU A 25 2.35 -0.50 -7.38
C LEU A 25 1.45 -0.77 -8.58
N ASP A 26 2.01 -1.36 -9.63
CA ASP A 26 1.28 -2.04 -10.70
C ASP A 26 1.40 -3.57 -10.53
N ARG A 27 0.26 -4.26 -10.51
CA ARG A 27 0.17 -5.71 -10.33
C ARG A 27 0.74 -6.53 -11.50
N ARG A 28 1.01 -5.90 -12.64
CA ARG A 28 1.67 -6.54 -13.79
C ARG A 28 3.18 -6.65 -13.59
N TYR A 29 3.75 -5.73 -12.82
CA TYR A 29 5.20 -5.62 -12.62
C TYR A 29 5.63 -6.01 -11.21
N HIS A 30 4.74 -5.90 -10.22
CA HIS A 30 5.05 -6.14 -8.82
C HIS A 30 4.29 -7.34 -8.26
N ASP A 31 5.01 -8.20 -7.55
CA ASP A 31 4.45 -9.35 -6.85
C ASP A 31 3.77 -8.92 -5.55
N VAL A 32 2.44 -8.86 -5.58
CA VAL A 32 1.61 -8.46 -4.45
C VAL A 32 1.70 -9.45 -3.29
N GLU A 33 1.82 -10.75 -3.57
CA GLU A 33 1.82 -11.76 -2.50
C GLU A 33 3.17 -11.76 -1.77
N TYR A 34 4.27 -11.60 -2.51
CA TYR A 34 5.58 -11.32 -1.92
C TYR A 34 5.55 -10.06 -1.05
N LEU A 35 4.95 -8.96 -1.53
CA LEU A 35 4.86 -7.72 -0.77
C LEU A 35 4.09 -7.88 0.55
N LYS A 36 2.93 -8.55 0.53
CA LYS A 36 2.17 -8.83 1.75
C LYS A 36 2.96 -9.67 2.74
N TRP A 37 3.67 -10.69 2.24
CA TRP A 37 4.56 -11.51 3.05
C TRP A 37 5.71 -10.70 3.63
N ALA A 38 6.40 -9.91 2.82
CA ALA A 38 7.52 -9.08 3.26
C ALA A 38 7.07 -8.07 4.33
N LEU A 39 5.90 -7.44 4.14
CA LEU A 39 5.28 -6.57 5.14
C LEU A 39 4.94 -7.32 6.43
N SER A 40 4.48 -8.57 6.36
CA SER A 40 4.19 -9.37 7.56
C SER A 40 5.45 -9.78 8.33
N GLN A 41 6.58 -9.93 7.65
CA GLN A 41 7.88 -10.17 8.29
C GLN A 41 8.41 -8.93 9.03
N THR A 42 7.95 -7.73 8.63
CA THR A 42 8.28 -6.51 9.36
C THR A 42 7.38 -6.33 10.58
N LYS A 43 7.91 -5.72 11.64
CA LYS A 43 7.11 -5.29 12.81
C LYS A 43 6.09 -4.17 12.49
N LEU A 44 5.95 -3.77 11.22
CA LEU A 44 5.00 -2.74 10.78
C LEU A 44 3.54 -3.17 11.01
N THR A 45 3.26 -4.48 10.97
CA THR A 45 1.92 -5.02 11.25
C THR A 45 1.44 -4.75 12.68
N ALA A 46 2.33 -4.41 13.62
CA ALA A 46 1.94 -3.96 14.96
C ALA A 46 1.28 -2.58 14.94
N HIS A 47 1.68 -1.70 14.01
CA HIS A 47 1.13 -0.34 13.86
C HIS A 47 0.06 -0.26 12.76
N TRP A 48 0.22 -1.05 11.69
CA TRP A 48 -0.71 -1.16 10.57
C TRP A 48 -1.15 -2.63 10.38
N PRO A 49 -2.07 -3.14 11.22
CA PRO A 49 -2.43 -4.56 11.22
C PRO A 49 -3.33 -4.98 10.05
N LYS A 50 -3.99 -4.03 9.38
CA LYS A 50 -4.92 -4.30 8.28
C LYS A 50 -4.30 -3.90 6.95
N GLN A 51 -4.24 -4.84 6.02
CA GLN A 51 -3.76 -4.61 4.66
C GLN A 51 -4.94 -4.59 3.69
N HIS A 52 -4.94 -3.62 2.78
CA HIS A 52 -5.97 -3.48 1.74
C HIS A 52 -5.29 -3.35 0.38
N LEU A 53 -5.72 -4.16 -0.59
CA LEU A 53 -5.32 -4.02 -1.99
C LEU A 53 -6.46 -3.33 -2.75
N LEU A 54 -6.29 -2.04 -3.03
CA LEU A 54 -7.29 -1.22 -3.70
C LEU A 54 -6.77 -0.75 -5.06
N ARG A 55 -7.67 -0.56 -6.02
CA ARG A 55 -7.34 0.14 -7.25
C ARG A 55 -7.40 1.64 -7.01
N ALA A 56 -6.44 2.37 -7.56
CA ALA A 56 -6.58 3.80 -7.73
C ALA A 56 -7.82 4.07 -8.60
N VAL A 57 -8.67 4.98 -8.14
CA VAL A 57 -9.86 5.42 -8.88
C VAL A 57 -9.72 6.90 -9.19
N PRO A 58 -10.34 7.39 -10.29
CA PRO A 58 -10.53 8.82 -10.47
C PRO A 58 -11.21 9.40 -9.23
N GLY A 59 -10.63 10.46 -8.65
CA GLY A 59 -11.18 11.08 -7.45
C GLY A 59 -12.52 11.76 -7.69
N GLY A 60 -13.24 12.06 -6.60
CA GLY A 60 -14.53 12.74 -6.62
C GLY A 60 -15.56 12.08 -5.72
N VAL A 61 -16.62 12.83 -5.38
CA VAL A 61 -17.79 12.29 -4.67
C VAL A 61 -18.82 11.86 -5.70
N GLN A 62 -19.28 10.61 -5.64
CA GLN A 62 -20.49 10.18 -6.35
C GLN A 62 -21.69 10.29 -5.42
N LEU A 63 -22.79 10.86 -5.91
CA LEU A 63 -24.07 10.85 -5.20
C LEU A 63 -24.58 9.41 -5.19
N SER A 64 -24.79 8.85 -4.00
CA SER A 64 -25.49 7.57 -3.85
C SER A 64 -26.99 7.84 -3.97
N THR A 65 -27.55 7.57 -5.15
CA THR A 65 -29.00 7.48 -5.37
C THR A 65 -29.54 6.13 -4.96
#